data_AF-A0A950LV37-F1
#
_entry.id   AF-A0A950LV37-F1
#
_cell.length_a   1.000
_cell.length_b   1.000
_cell.length_c   1.000
_cell.angle_alpha   90.00
_cell.angle_beta   90.00
_cell.angle_gamma   90.00
#
_symmetry.space_group_name_H-M   'P 1'
#
loop_
_entity.id
_entity.type
_entity.pdbx_description
1 polymer ?
#
loop_
_entity_poly.entity_id
_entity_poly.type
_entity_poly.pdbx_seq_one_letter_code
_entity_poly.pdbx_strand_id
1 'polypeptide(L)'
;WAEQYFLPAGPFAILPLRGRQSSIVWNESHADAKMLLSLDADDLLRQLQRRFSPRLGAIRLASPAQAFPLSFRFARQFVGERIALVGDAAHIVHPLAGQGLNLGLRDVAALAEAVVERMRLGLDPGDRPTLAAYQRERRFDVVSSSVGMDALNRLFSNDNAHLRFARDAGLRVVDRTPALKSFFMAEAAGAGARAPRLLQGLGL
;
A
#
# COMPACT_ATOMS: atom_id res chain seq x y z
N TRP A 1 -0.61 2.06 -20.72
CA TRP A 1 0.27 0.99 -20.20
C TRP A 1 0.87 1.49 -18.90
N ALA A 2 1.07 0.61 -17.92
CA ALA A 2 1.75 0.93 -16.66
C ALA A 2 3.02 0.09 -16.61
N GLU A 3 4.12 0.70 -16.17
CA GLU A 3 5.42 0.03 -16.05
C GLU A 3 5.98 0.26 -14.64
N GLN A 4 6.56 -0.78 -14.05
CA GLN A 4 7.23 -0.71 -12.76
C GLN A 4 8.61 -1.35 -12.88
N TYR A 5 9.63 -0.57 -12.57
CA TYR A 5 11.03 -0.97 -12.53
C TYR A 5 11.45 -1.12 -11.07
N PHE A 6 12.15 -2.20 -10.74
CA PHE A 6 12.74 -2.39 -9.42
C PHE A 6 14.22 -1.97 -9.48
N LEU A 7 14.51 -0.76 -8.99
CA LEU A 7 15.87 -0.23 -8.92
C LEU A 7 16.45 -0.50 -7.52
N PRO A 8 17.79 -0.46 -7.34
CA PRO A 8 18.42 -0.68 -6.04
C PRO A 8 17.91 0.23 -4.93
N ALA A 9 17.56 1.49 -5.27
CA ALA A 9 17.03 2.47 -4.32
C ALA A 9 15.52 2.29 -4.01
N GLY A 10 14.82 1.47 -4.80
CA GLY A 10 13.39 1.24 -4.65
C GLY A 10 12.65 1.14 -5.99
N PRO A 11 11.33 0.95 -5.94
CA PRO A 11 10.50 0.93 -7.13
C PRO A 11 10.50 2.29 -7.85
N PHE A 12 10.45 2.23 -9.17
CA PHE A 12 10.15 3.35 -10.05
C PHE A 12 8.96 2.98 -10.92
N ALA A 13 7.84 3.68 -10.78
CA ALA A 13 6.59 3.34 -11.44
C ALA A 13 6.06 4.49 -12.31
N ILE A 14 5.52 4.13 -13.47
CA ILE A 14 4.84 5.04 -14.39
C ILE A 14 3.39 4.57 -14.51
N LEU A 15 2.47 5.44 -14.11
CA LEU A 15 1.04 5.19 -14.16
C LEU A 15 0.41 6.06 -15.25
N PRO A 16 -0.23 5.47 -16.28
CA PRO A 16 -0.86 6.23 -17.34
C PRO A 16 -2.07 6.99 -16.78
N LEU A 17 -2.19 8.26 -17.16
CA LEU A 17 -3.37 9.08 -16.89
C LEU A 17 -4.19 9.27 -18.17
N ARG A 18 -5.32 9.96 -18.07
CA ARG A 18 -6.12 10.31 -19.26
C ARG A 18 -5.34 11.27 -20.17
N GLY A 19 -5.44 11.05 -21.47
CA GLY A 19 -4.72 11.85 -22.47
C GLY A 19 -3.26 11.42 -22.62
N ARG A 20 -2.38 12.38 -22.97
CA ARG A 20 -0.93 12.15 -23.16
C ARG A 20 -0.16 12.48 -21.88
N GLN A 21 -0.61 11.93 -20.75
CA GLN A 21 -0.06 12.21 -19.43
C GLN A 21 0.19 10.91 -18.67
N SER A 22 1.20 10.94 -17.82
CA SER A 22 1.52 9.86 -16.89
C SER A 22 1.93 10.45 -15.55
N SER A 23 1.55 9.77 -14.47
CA SER A 23 2.08 10.02 -13.12
C SER A 23 3.32 9.16 -12.91
N ILE A 24 4.34 9.71 -12.25
CA ILE A 24 5.58 9.01 -11.92
C ILE A 24 5.70 8.93 -10.40
N VAL A 25 5.95 7.72 -9.91
CA VAL A 25 6.30 7.47 -8.51
C VAL A 25 7.73 6.95 -8.50
N TRP A 26 8.63 7.70 -7.86
CA TRP A 26 10.05 7.44 -7.86
C TRP A 26 10.57 7.37 -6.42
N ASN A 27 10.99 6.18 -6.00
CA ASN A 27 11.61 5.98 -4.70
C ASN A 27 13.14 6.18 -4.76
N GLU A 28 13.66 6.96 -3.83
CA GLU A 28 15.09 7.23 -3.66
C GLU A 28 15.43 7.40 -2.18
N SER A 29 16.73 7.42 -1.88
CA SER A 29 17.21 7.82 -0.56
C SER A 29 16.81 9.27 -0.23
N HIS A 30 16.76 9.62 1.06
CA HIS A 30 16.44 10.99 1.49
C HIS A 30 17.44 12.03 0.92
N ALA A 31 18.71 11.65 0.83
CA ALA A 31 19.76 12.51 0.27
C ALA A 31 19.55 12.72 -1.24
N ASP A 32 19.28 11.64 -1.97
CA ASP A 32 19.10 11.70 -3.42
C ASP A 32 17.79 12.40 -3.81
N ALA A 33 16.70 12.14 -3.09
CA ALA A 33 15.44 12.85 -3.30
C ALA A 33 15.62 14.38 -3.09
N LYS A 34 16.36 14.80 -2.07
CA LYS A 34 16.65 16.22 -1.82
C LYS A 34 17.50 16.82 -2.93
N MET A 35 18.52 16.09 -3.40
CA MET A 35 19.33 16.50 -4.54
C MET A 35 18.47 16.65 -5.80
N LEU A 36 17.64 15.66 -6.13
CA LEU A 36 16.77 15.68 -7.31
C LEU A 36 15.78 16.84 -7.29
N LEU A 37 15.21 17.16 -6.11
CA LEU A 37 14.33 18.31 -5.94
C LEU A 37 15.03 19.68 -6.05
N SER A 38 16.37 19.71 -5.90
CA SER A 38 17.16 20.94 -6.05
C SER A 38 17.59 21.22 -7.50
N LEU A 39 17.41 20.25 -8.40
CA LEU A 39 17.71 20.41 -9.81
C LEU A 39 16.68 21.32 -10.50
N ASP A 40 17.12 21.96 -11.59
CA ASP A 40 16.17 22.61 -12.49
C ASP A 40 15.34 21.57 -13.27
N ALA A 41 14.32 22.05 -13.98
CA ALA A 41 13.38 21.20 -14.71
C ALA A 41 14.08 20.36 -15.80
N ASP A 42 15.08 20.91 -16.46
CA ASP A 42 15.78 20.25 -17.58
C ASP A 42 16.71 19.16 -17.06
N ASP A 43 17.44 19.43 -15.97
CA ASP A 43 18.28 18.45 -15.29
C ASP A 43 17.48 17.31 -14.69
N LEU A 44 16.35 17.61 -14.05
CA LEU A 44 15.45 16.59 -13.54
C LEU A 44 14.90 15.73 -14.68
N LEU A 45 14.54 16.35 -15.82
CA LEU A 45 14.07 15.62 -17.00
C LEU A 45 15.16 14.71 -17.56
N ARG A 46 16.42 15.17 -17.60
CA ARG A 46 17.57 14.33 -17.98
C ARG A 46 17.74 13.12 -17.05
N GLN A 47 17.58 13.31 -15.73
CA GLN A 47 17.66 12.23 -14.75
C GLN A 47 16.52 11.21 -14.92
N LEU A 48 15.31 11.68 -15.22
CA LEU A 48 14.16 10.83 -15.56
C LEU A 48 14.42 10.05 -16.85
N GLN A 49 14.89 10.72 -17.91
CA GLN A 49 15.16 10.10 -19.20
C GLN A 49 16.22 9.00 -19.13
N ARG A 50 17.24 9.16 -18.29
CA ARG A 50 18.28 8.12 -18.07
C ARG A 50 17.73 6.85 -17.44
N ARG A 51 16.69 6.96 -16.61
CA ARG A 51 16.07 5.83 -15.90
C ARG A 51 14.94 5.16 -16.70
N PHE A 52 14.50 5.79 -17.79
CA PHE A 52 13.40 5.34 -18.61
C PHE A 52 13.87 4.84 -19.99
N SER A 53 13.14 3.89 -20.57
CA SER A 53 13.39 3.40 -21.93
C SER A 53 12.85 4.39 -22.97
N PRO A 54 13.57 4.77 -24.05
CA PRO A 54 13.22 5.84 -25.00
C PRO A 54 11.86 5.75 -25.74
N ARG A 55 10.99 4.79 -25.40
CA ARG A 55 9.71 4.49 -26.06
C ARG A 55 8.64 5.58 -25.99
N LEU A 56 8.65 6.48 -25.00
CA LEU A 56 7.70 7.61 -24.92
C LEU A 56 8.08 8.82 -25.79
N GLY A 57 9.26 8.81 -26.41
CA GLY A 57 9.78 9.96 -27.16
C GLY A 57 10.07 11.16 -26.24
N ALA A 58 9.88 12.38 -26.77
CA ALA A 58 10.10 13.60 -25.99
C ALA A 58 9.04 13.74 -24.89
N ILE A 59 9.50 13.82 -23.65
CA ILE A 59 8.67 14.04 -22.46
C ILE A 59 8.87 15.46 -21.93
N ARG A 60 7.87 15.98 -21.23
CA ARG A 60 7.94 17.27 -20.52
C ARG A 60 7.36 17.10 -19.12
N LEU A 61 7.86 17.86 -18.16
CA LEU A 61 7.26 17.92 -16.83
C LEU A 61 5.89 18.62 -16.92
N ALA A 62 4.85 17.95 -16.44
CA ALA A 62 3.51 18.54 -16.34
C ALA A 62 3.33 19.38 -15.06
N SER A 63 4.14 19.09 -14.03
CA SER A 63 4.17 19.79 -12.74
C SER A 63 5.58 19.73 -12.16
N PRO A 64 5.93 20.61 -11.19
CA PRO A 64 7.14 20.45 -10.39
C PRO A 64 7.16 19.09 -9.67
N ALA A 65 8.36 18.55 -9.47
CA ALA A 65 8.52 17.36 -8.63
C ALA A 65 8.30 17.69 -7.15
N GLN A 66 7.75 16.72 -6.43
CA GLN A 66 7.52 16.78 -4.99
C GLN A 66 8.00 15.47 -4.37
N ALA A 67 8.53 15.54 -3.16
CA ALA A 67 8.92 14.35 -2.40
C ALA A 67 8.19 14.31 -1.07
N PHE A 68 7.78 13.11 -0.70
CA PHE A 68 7.12 12.82 0.56
C PHE A 68 7.91 11.73 1.27
N PRO A 69 8.26 11.90 2.56
CA PRO A 69 9.02 10.89 3.28
C PRO A 69 8.18 9.61 3.40
N LEU A 70 8.76 8.50 2.97
CA LEU A 70 8.14 7.19 3.12
C LEU A 70 8.25 6.79 4.58
N SER A 71 7.14 6.81 5.30
CA SER A 71 7.09 6.40 6.69
C SER A 71 6.04 5.33 6.89
N PHE A 72 6.34 4.39 7.77
CA PHE A 72 5.41 3.38 8.21
C PHE A 72 5.00 3.70 9.64
N ARG A 73 3.76 4.12 9.85
CA ARG A 73 3.24 4.49 11.16
C ARG A 73 1.86 3.90 11.37
N PHE A 74 1.58 3.45 12.58
CA PHE A 74 0.24 3.02 12.97
C PHE A 74 -0.16 3.67 14.28
N ALA A 75 -1.43 4.02 14.39
CA ALA A 75 -2.02 4.42 15.65
C ALA A 75 -1.97 3.23 16.62
N ARG A 76 -1.51 3.46 17.86
CA ARG A 76 -1.51 2.40 18.90
C ARG A 76 -2.93 1.99 19.29
N GLN A 77 -3.88 2.90 19.15
CA GLN A 77 -5.31 2.69 19.39
C GLN A 77 -6.07 3.33 18.24
N PHE A 78 -7.00 2.57 17.66
CA PHE A 78 -7.79 2.98 16.51
C PHE A 78 -9.12 3.61 16.96
N VAL A 79 -9.45 3.48 18.24
CA VAL A 79 -10.70 3.98 18.82
C VAL A 79 -10.47 4.60 20.19
N GLY A 80 -11.30 5.58 20.52
CA GLY A 80 -11.43 6.21 21.82
C GLY A 80 -12.90 6.22 22.27
N GLU A 81 -13.22 7.04 23.27
CA GLU A 81 -14.62 7.23 23.68
C GLU A 81 -15.39 7.94 22.55
N ARG A 82 -16.31 7.20 21.92
CA ARG A 82 -17.12 7.67 20.78
C ARG A 82 -16.29 8.22 19.59
N ILE A 83 -15.04 7.80 19.46
CA ILE A 83 -14.12 8.25 18.40
C ILE A 83 -13.53 7.02 17.71
N ALA A 84 -13.45 7.05 16.37
CA ALA A 84 -12.73 6.07 15.56
C ALA A 84 -11.79 6.78 14.58
N LEU A 85 -10.58 6.24 14.42
CA LEU A 85 -9.59 6.67 13.46
C LEU A 85 -9.67 5.76 12.22
N VAL A 86 -9.63 6.35 11.04
CA VAL A 86 -9.67 5.66 9.73
C VAL A 86 -8.67 6.29 8.76
N GLY A 87 -8.21 5.52 7.77
CA GLY A 87 -7.27 5.97 6.75
C GLY A 87 -5.96 6.49 7.34
N ASP A 88 -5.46 7.60 6.80
CA ASP A 88 -4.19 8.21 7.20
C ASP A 88 -4.13 8.63 8.68
N ALA A 89 -5.29 8.81 9.34
CA ALA A 89 -5.36 9.07 10.77
C ALA A 89 -5.08 7.82 11.62
N ALA A 90 -5.33 6.63 11.06
CA ALA A 90 -5.12 5.34 11.72
C ALA A 90 -3.79 4.70 11.30
N HIS A 91 -3.36 4.89 10.07
CA HIS A 91 -2.14 4.28 9.53
C HIS A 91 -1.54 5.08 8.38
N ILE A 92 -0.22 5.06 8.31
CA ILE A 92 0.57 5.54 7.17
C ILE A 92 1.36 4.34 6.69
N VAL A 93 1.01 3.83 5.50
CA VAL A 93 1.65 2.64 4.91
C VAL A 93 2.63 3.02 3.81
N HIS A 94 3.58 2.13 3.51
CA HIS A 94 4.54 2.36 2.44
C HIS A 94 3.79 2.46 1.09
N PRO A 95 3.96 3.52 0.29
CA PRO A 95 3.13 3.81 -0.89
C PRO A 95 3.48 2.96 -2.12
N LEU A 96 3.99 1.74 -1.92
CA LEU A 96 4.51 0.86 -2.98
C LEU A 96 3.49 0.50 -4.09
N ALA A 97 2.18 0.71 -3.87
CA ALA A 97 1.14 0.40 -4.86
C ALA A 97 -0.19 1.15 -4.66
N GLY A 98 -0.20 2.36 -4.08
CA GLY A 98 -1.47 3.06 -3.79
C GLY A 98 -2.34 2.36 -2.74
N GLN A 99 -1.71 1.53 -1.89
CA GLN A 99 -2.39 0.73 -0.87
C GLN A 99 -3.04 1.55 0.26
N GLY A 100 -2.59 2.78 0.50
CA GLY A 100 -3.13 3.64 1.56
C GLY A 100 -4.61 3.96 1.37
N LEU A 101 -5.02 4.33 0.15
CA LEU A 101 -6.43 4.56 -0.18
C LEU A 101 -7.25 3.28 0.01
N ASN A 102 -6.75 2.14 -0.48
CA ASN A 102 -7.46 0.87 -0.34
C ASN A 102 -7.63 0.47 1.13
N LEU A 103 -6.58 0.61 1.96
CA LEU A 103 -6.69 0.38 3.40
C LEU A 103 -7.70 1.33 4.06
N GLY A 104 -7.68 2.63 3.71
CA GLY A 104 -8.63 3.61 4.23
C GLY A 104 -10.08 3.29 3.86
N LEU A 105 -10.33 2.86 2.62
CA LEU A 105 -11.65 2.40 2.20
C LEU A 105 -12.11 1.16 2.98
N ARG A 106 -11.17 0.26 3.32
CA ARG A 106 -11.48 -0.88 4.20
C ARG A 106 -11.85 -0.45 5.60
N ASP A 107 -11.13 0.52 6.16
CA ASP A 107 -11.44 1.05 7.49
C ASP A 107 -12.86 1.63 7.53
N VAL A 108 -13.22 2.42 6.52
CA VAL A 108 -14.55 3.03 6.40
C VAL A 108 -15.62 1.94 6.26
N ALA A 109 -15.38 0.93 5.43
CA ALA A 109 -16.33 -0.17 5.25
C ALA A 109 -16.56 -0.97 6.55
N ALA A 110 -15.48 -1.36 7.23
CA ALA A 110 -15.55 -2.09 8.49
C ALA A 110 -16.24 -1.27 9.59
N LEU A 111 -15.92 0.02 9.70
CA LEU A 111 -16.55 0.91 10.67
C LEU A 111 -18.04 1.10 10.38
N ALA A 112 -18.40 1.28 9.11
CA ALA A 112 -19.80 1.42 8.70
C ALA A 112 -20.61 0.16 9.02
N GLU A 113 -20.06 -1.03 8.80
CA GLU A 113 -20.69 -2.31 9.16
C GLU A 113 -20.93 -2.40 10.66
N ALA A 114 -19.90 -2.17 11.47
CA ALA A 114 -20.02 -2.20 12.92
C ALA A 114 -21.08 -1.21 13.45
N VAL A 115 -21.14 -0.01 12.88
CA VAL A 115 -22.11 1.03 13.24
C VAL A 115 -23.53 0.63 12.82
N VAL A 116 -23.74 0.21 11.58
CA VAL A 116 -25.06 -0.11 11.04
C VAL A 116 -25.67 -1.32 11.72
N GLU A 117 -24.89 -2.38 11.97
CA GLU A 117 -25.36 -3.55 12.72
C GLU A 117 -25.87 -3.18 14.11
N ARG A 118 -25.17 -2.27 14.79
CA ARG A 118 -25.52 -1.81 16.14
C ARG A 118 -26.76 -0.93 16.15
N MET A 119 -26.86 -0.01 15.19
CA MET A 119 -28.05 0.82 15.01
C MET A 119 -29.30 -0.03 14.73
N ARG A 120 -29.18 -1.10 13.94
CA ARG A 120 -30.29 -2.02 13.65
C ARG A 120 -30.82 -2.75 14.89
N LEU A 121 -29.97 -2.98 15.87
CA LEU A 121 -30.34 -3.58 17.15
C LEU A 121 -30.85 -2.55 18.17
N GLY A 122 -30.96 -1.26 17.79
CA GLY A 122 -31.32 -0.18 18.71
C GLY A 122 -30.24 0.14 19.75
N LEU A 123 -29.01 -0.31 19.53
CA LEU A 123 -27.87 -0.07 20.43
C LEU A 123 -27.13 1.20 20.05
N ASP A 124 -26.38 1.77 20.99
CA ASP A 124 -25.56 2.96 20.76
C ASP A 124 -24.34 2.64 19.88
N PRO A 125 -24.24 3.19 18.65
CA PRO A 125 -23.14 2.90 17.73
C PRO A 125 -21.78 3.47 18.18
N GLY A 126 -21.78 4.41 19.13
CA GLY A 126 -20.56 4.97 19.71
C GLY A 126 -20.07 4.23 20.95
N ASP A 127 -20.77 3.19 21.39
CA ASP A 127 -20.40 2.44 22.60
C ASP A 127 -19.06 1.69 22.42
N ARG A 128 -18.42 1.38 23.56
CA ARG A 128 -17.14 0.68 23.56
C ARG A 128 -17.21 -0.67 22.82
N PRO A 129 -18.24 -1.53 23.01
CA PRO A 129 -18.37 -2.77 22.26
C PRO A 129 -18.37 -2.61 20.73
N THR A 130 -19.07 -1.60 20.20
CA THR A 130 -19.14 -1.32 18.76
C THR A 130 -17.77 -0.95 18.22
N LEU A 131 -17.13 0.04 18.85
CA LEU A 131 -15.82 0.53 18.42
C LEU A 131 -14.71 -0.51 18.65
N ALA A 132 -14.82 -1.34 19.68
CA ALA A 132 -13.89 -2.45 19.92
C ALA A 132 -13.98 -3.55 18.85
N ALA A 133 -15.16 -3.78 18.26
CA ALA A 133 -15.32 -4.71 17.14
C ALA A 133 -14.55 -4.22 15.92
N TYR A 134 -14.75 -2.95 15.52
CA TYR A 134 -13.96 -2.30 14.47
C TYR A 134 -12.45 -2.39 14.74
N GLN A 135 -12.00 -1.98 15.93
CA GLN A 135 -10.57 -2.01 16.26
C GLN A 135 -9.98 -3.44 16.22
N ARG A 136 -10.72 -4.46 16.64
CA ARG A 136 -10.24 -5.86 16.61
C ARG A 136 -10.00 -6.33 15.19
N GLU A 137 -10.91 -6.01 14.28
CA GLU A 137 -10.79 -6.34 12.87
C GLU A 137 -9.57 -5.66 12.24
N ARG A 138 -9.40 -4.35 12.46
CA ARG A 138 -8.27 -3.60 11.91
C ARG A 138 -6.92 -3.96 12.54
N ARG A 139 -6.88 -4.26 13.84
CA ARG A 139 -5.64 -4.72 14.50
C ARG A 139 -5.15 -6.04 13.93
N PHE A 140 -6.05 -6.95 13.58
CA PHE A 140 -5.67 -8.22 12.98
C PHE A 140 -5.00 -7.98 11.62
N ASP A 141 -5.57 -7.11 10.79
CA ASP A 141 -5.01 -6.71 9.49
C ASP A 141 -3.67 -5.98 9.63
N VAL A 142 -3.52 -5.11 10.63
CA VAL A 142 -2.28 -4.36 10.87
C VAL A 142 -1.17 -5.28 11.38
N VAL A 143 -1.48 -6.21 12.28
CA VAL A 143 -0.50 -7.18 12.79
C VAL A 143 -0.13 -8.19 11.71
N SER A 144 -1.09 -8.73 10.95
CA SER A 144 -0.80 -9.64 9.85
C SER A 144 0.03 -8.96 8.76
N SER A 145 -0.31 -7.71 8.40
CA SER A 145 0.45 -6.94 7.41
C SER A 145 1.83 -6.54 7.90
N SER A 146 1.99 -6.16 9.18
CA SER A 146 3.30 -5.80 9.74
C SER A 146 4.23 -7.00 9.88
N VAL A 147 3.71 -8.14 10.36
CA VAL A 147 4.47 -9.40 10.43
C VAL A 147 4.80 -9.90 9.02
N GLY A 148 3.85 -9.82 8.09
CA GLY A 148 4.05 -10.20 6.69
C GLY A 148 5.09 -9.32 6.00
N MET A 149 5.05 -8.01 6.21
CA MET A 149 6.00 -7.06 5.62
C MET A 149 7.40 -7.19 6.24
N ASP A 150 7.52 -7.39 7.55
CA ASP A 150 8.81 -7.58 8.21
C ASP A 150 9.42 -8.95 7.82
N ALA A 151 8.59 -9.99 7.67
CA ALA A 151 9.01 -11.29 7.14
C ALA A 151 9.45 -11.20 5.68
N LEU A 152 8.71 -10.49 4.83
CA LEU A 152 9.09 -10.22 3.43
C LEU A 152 10.39 -9.42 3.37
N ASN A 153 10.49 -8.33 4.12
CA ASN A 153 11.69 -7.51 4.16
C ASN A 153 12.91 -8.32 4.62
N ARG A 154 12.79 -9.13 5.68
CA ARG A 154 13.87 -10.03 6.12
C ARG A 154 14.21 -11.12 5.12
N LEU A 155 13.23 -11.61 4.36
CA LEU A 155 13.43 -12.64 3.33
C LEU A 155 14.11 -12.06 2.07
N PHE A 156 13.84 -10.80 1.74
CA PHE A 156 14.35 -10.13 0.53
C PHE A 156 15.59 -9.26 0.77
N SER A 157 15.84 -8.80 2.00
CA SER A 157 17.03 -8.00 2.37
C SER A 157 18.21 -8.83 2.89
N ASN A 158 18.09 -10.16 2.95
CA ASN A 158 19.18 -11.04 3.39
C ASN A 158 20.02 -11.54 2.21
N ASP A 159 21.31 -11.22 2.20
CA ASP A 159 22.26 -11.65 1.17
C ASP A 159 22.91 -13.03 1.41
N ASN A 160 22.39 -13.81 2.36
CA ASN A 160 22.87 -15.16 2.63
C ASN A 160 22.48 -16.11 1.48
N ALA A 161 23.47 -16.75 0.85
CA ALA A 161 23.30 -17.66 -0.27
C ALA A 161 22.28 -18.79 -0.04
N HIS A 162 22.18 -19.31 1.20
CA HIS A 162 21.25 -20.38 1.55
C HIS A 162 19.80 -19.89 1.65
N LEU A 163 19.58 -18.69 2.20
CA LEU A 163 18.26 -18.07 2.28
C LEU A 163 17.76 -17.67 0.89
N ARG A 164 18.67 -17.21 0.01
CA ARG A 164 18.35 -16.89 -1.38
C ARG A 164 17.88 -18.11 -2.16
N PHE A 165 18.54 -19.25 -2.00
CA PHE A 165 18.11 -20.51 -2.61
C PHE A 165 16.75 -20.99 -2.08
N ALA A 166 16.53 -20.93 -0.77
CA ALA A 166 15.24 -21.28 -0.16
C ALA A 166 14.10 -20.37 -0.65
N ARG A 167 14.35 -19.06 -0.76
CA ARG A 167 13.41 -18.09 -1.34
C ARG A 167 13.07 -18.44 -2.79
N ASP A 168 14.06 -18.67 -3.63
CA ASP A 168 13.84 -18.94 -5.06
C ASP A 168 13.15 -20.30 -5.29
N ALA A 169 13.36 -21.27 -4.39
CA ALA A 169 12.60 -22.52 -4.37
C ALA A 169 11.14 -22.30 -3.92
N GLY A 170 10.93 -21.51 -2.86
CA GLY A 170 9.60 -21.18 -2.34
C GLY A 170 8.73 -20.42 -3.35
N LEU A 171 9.30 -19.40 -4.01
CA LEU A 171 8.60 -18.66 -5.07
C LEU A 171 8.19 -19.58 -6.24
N ARG A 172 9.06 -20.52 -6.63
CA ARG A 172 8.73 -21.52 -7.66
C ARG A 172 7.61 -22.46 -7.25
N VAL A 173 7.50 -22.82 -5.97
CA VAL A 173 6.40 -23.65 -5.45
C VAL A 173 5.08 -22.88 -5.47
N VAL A 174 5.10 -21.62 -5.02
CA VAL A 174 3.93 -20.73 -5.05
C VAL A 174 3.45 -20.51 -6.49
N ASP A 175 4.35 -20.24 -7.43
CA ASP A 175 4.00 -20.07 -8.84
C ASP A 175 3.42 -21.33 -9.49
N ARG A 176 3.83 -22.50 -9.02
CA ARG A 176 3.36 -23.80 -9.53
C ARG A 176 2.06 -24.28 -8.89
N THR A 177 1.58 -23.61 -7.84
CA THR A 177 0.36 -24.02 -7.13
C THR A 177 -0.70 -22.92 -7.23
N PRO A 178 -1.67 -23.04 -8.17
CA PRO A 178 -2.66 -22.00 -8.45
C PRO A 178 -3.46 -21.54 -7.22
N ALA A 179 -3.78 -22.46 -6.30
CA ALA A 179 -4.50 -22.13 -5.08
C ALA A 179 -3.68 -21.23 -4.12
N LEU A 180 -2.38 -21.53 -3.93
CA LEU A 180 -1.50 -20.68 -3.14
C LEU A 180 -1.28 -19.32 -3.82
N LYS A 181 -1.08 -19.30 -5.13
CA LYS A 181 -0.95 -18.06 -5.90
C LYS A 181 -2.17 -17.16 -5.76
N SER A 182 -3.36 -17.72 -5.93
CA SER A 182 -4.63 -17.00 -5.76
C SER A 182 -4.82 -16.52 -4.33
N PHE A 183 -4.44 -17.31 -3.33
CA PHE A 183 -4.48 -16.90 -1.92
C PHE A 183 -3.57 -15.69 -1.66
N PHE A 184 -2.31 -15.74 -2.09
CA PHE A 184 -1.37 -14.62 -1.93
C PHE A 184 -1.79 -13.38 -2.73
N MET A 185 -2.33 -13.55 -3.93
CA MET A 185 -2.85 -12.45 -4.73
C MET A 185 -4.10 -11.82 -4.09
N ALA A 186 -5.00 -12.64 -3.54
CA ALA A 186 -6.18 -12.15 -2.82
C ALA A 186 -5.79 -11.44 -1.52
N GLU A 187 -4.80 -11.94 -0.78
CA GLU A 187 -4.28 -11.27 0.42
C GLU A 187 -3.57 -9.95 0.07
N ALA A 188 -2.76 -9.92 -1.01
CA ALA A 188 -2.08 -8.71 -1.48
C ALA A 188 -3.06 -7.66 -2.05
N ALA A 189 -4.13 -8.11 -2.71
CA ALA A 189 -5.27 -7.27 -3.11
C ALA A 189 -6.20 -6.95 -1.92
N GLY A 190 -5.95 -7.59 -0.76
CA GLY A 190 -6.76 -7.67 0.46
C GLY A 190 -8.26 -7.89 0.25
N ALA A 191 -8.56 -8.81 -0.65
CA ALA A 191 -9.86 -9.44 -0.85
C ALA A 191 -9.93 -10.80 -0.13
N GLY A 192 -9.18 -10.97 0.97
CA GLY A 192 -9.22 -12.19 1.79
C GLY A 192 -10.60 -12.42 2.44
N ALA A 193 -10.83 -13.62 2.96
CA ALA A 193 -12.11 -14.10 3.50
C ALA A 193 -12.73 -13.32 4.69
N ARG A 194 -12.13 -12.19 5.08
CA ARG A 194 -12.60 -11.26 6.12
C ARG A 194 -12.83 -9.83 5.62
N ALA A 195 -12.87 -9.61 4.31
CA ALA A 195 -13.18 -8.28 3.78
C ALA A 195 -14.60 -7.84 4.20
N PRO A 196 -14.80 -6.57 4.59
CA PRO A 196 -16.14 -6.01 4.84
C PRO A 196 -17.12 -6.27 3.68
N ARG A 197 -18.40 -6.52 4.00
CA ARG A 197 -19.54 -6.69 3.06
C ARG A 197 -19.53 -5.65 1.93
N LEU A 198 -19.28 -4.38 2.24
CA LEU A 198 -19.22 -3.31 1.23
C LEU A 198 -18.12 -3.53 0.18
N LEU A 199 -16.97 -4.10 0.57
CA LEU A 199 -15.90 -4.44 -0.37
C LEU A 199 -16.20 -5.69 -1.21
N GLN A 200 -17.17 -6.48 -0.78
CA GLN A 200 -17.69 -7.64 -1.52
C GLN A 200 -18.86 -7.25 -2.45
N GLY A 201 -19.26 -5.98 -2.49
CA GLY A 201 -20.43 -5.52 -3.23
C GLY A 201 -21.77 -5.86 -2.56
N LEU A 202 -21.76 -6.23 -1.28
CA LEU A 202 -22.94 -6.51 -0.49
C LEU A 202 -23.39 -5.23 0.25
N GLY A 203 -24.70 -5.08 0.44
CA GLY A 203 -25.25 -4.00 1.25
C GLY A 203 -24.93 -4.17 2.75
N LEU A 204 -24.87 -3.04 3.45
CA LEU A 204 -24.83 -2.99 4.91
C LEU A 204 -26.11 -3.62 5.48
#